data_AF-A0A158PBP6-F1
#
_entry.id   AF-A0A158PBP6-F1
#
_cell.length_a   1.000
_cell.length_b   1.000
_cell.length_c   1.000
_cell.angle_alpha   90.00
_cell.angle_beta   90.00
_cell.angle_gamma   90.00
#
_symmetry.space_group_name_H-M   'P 1'
#
loop_
_entity.id
_entity.type
_entity.pdbx_description
1 polymer ?
#
loop_
_entity_poly.entity_id
_entity_poly.type
_entity_poly.pdbx_seq_one_letter_code
_entity_poly.pdbx_strand_id
1 'polypeptide(L)'
;MFTDGRLHNGSRMIQPNHMFDTPRHDLSNYRQFTDNSITTTKYSLLTFIPHNIFYQMCNKYANMYFLFIAVLNFCPLFGSYTKFLGLVPISFVLGTTLIKDGFEDIRRWRYDNKINTKTCHVWDRDRQMFRKMQWKHIIVGDFVHVSNEQEIPADVLFLRSSSENASCFVETCNLDGETSLKQRVVPRQYVSFSQQGSDFTPTRFNGTIFCEPPDPAIYTIRAKIEYQTGYFEIITKDNMLLRGSRLRNTTFIEGIVLYAGSSTL
;
A
#
# COMPACT_ATOMS: atom_id res chain seq x y z
N MET A 1 22.55 2.15 -22.29
CA MET A 1 23.19 2.21 -20.96
C MET A 1 22.34 3.16 -20.11
N PHE A 2 21.30 2.65 -19.46
CA PHE A 2 20.46 3.47 -18.58
C PHE A 2 20.72 3.02 -17.16
N THR A 3 21.42 3.89 -16.47
CA THR A 3 21.97 3.72 -15.13
C THR A 3 20.86 3.49 -14.12
N ASP A 4 21.14 2.55 -13.24
CA ASP A 4 20.47 2.25 -11.98
C ASP A 4 19.76 3.47 -11.39
N GLY A 5 18.44 3.39 -11.13
CA GLY A 5 17.61 4.48 -10.58
C GLY A 5 17.93 4.86 -9.14
N ARG A 6 19.12 4.48 -8.65
CA ARG A 6 19.67 4.79 -7.34
C ARG A 6 20.70 5.89 -7.51
N LEU A 7 20.32 7.10 -7.12
CA LEU A 7 21.29 8.19 -6.97
C LEU A 7 22.23 7.87 -5.81
N HIS A 8 23.45 8.42 -5.86
CA HIS A 8 24.58 8.20 -4.94
C HIS A 8 24.33 8.50 -3.44
N ASN A 9 23.11 8.85 -3.03
CA ASN A 9 22.69 9.15 -1.66
C ASN A 9 21.52 8.27 -1.14
N GLY A 10 21.15 7.21 -1.86
CA GLY A 10 20.01 6.36 -1.47
C GLY A 10 18.63 6.94 -1.80
N SER A 11 18.57 8.15 -2.37
CA SER A 11 17.34 8.75 -2.88
C SER A 11 16.90 8.10 -4.19
N ARG A 12 15.58 7.92 -4.33
CA ARG A 12 14.89 7.35 -5.49
C ARG A 12 14.42 8.49 -6.39
N MET A 13 14.64 8.36 -7.69
CA MET A 13 14.14 9.29 -8.69
C MET A 13 12.82 8.75 -9.24
N ILE A 14 11.77 9.55 -9.17
CA ILE A 14 10.45 9.24 -9.70
C ILE A 14 10.21 10.10 -10.94
N GLN A 15 9.96 9.42 -12.05
CA GLN A 15 9.62 10.02 -13.32
C GLN A 15 8.19 9.62 -13.72
N PRO A 16 7.42 10.54 -14.31
CA PRO A 16 6.14 10.24 -14.92
C PRO A 16 6.15 9.05 -15.90
N ASN A 17 5.20 8.13 -15.73
CA ASN A 17 5.13 6.94 -16.58
C ASN A 17 4.77 7.22 -18.04
N HIS A 18 4.06 8.33 -18.28
CA HIS A 18 3.65 8.70 -19.64
C HIS A 18 4.80 9.25 -20.51
N MET A 19 5.99 9.47 -19.95
CA MET A 19 7.18 9.88 -20.71
C MET A 19 7.87 8.73 -21.45
N PHE A 20 7.59 7.49 -21.04
CA PHE A 20 8.18 6.30 -21.65
C PHE A 20 7.21 5.70 -22.69
N ASP A 21 7.75 5.25 -23.83
CA ASP A 21 6.97 4.57 -24.87
C ASP A 21 6.67 3.09 -24.55
N THR A 22 7.33 2.53 -23.54
CA THR A 22 7.11 1.14 -23.10
C THR A 22 5.80 0.98 -22.33
N PRO A 23 5.10 -0.16 -22.46
CA PRO A 23 3.89 -0.45 -21.69
C PRO A 23 4.13 -0.36 -20.19
N ARG A 24 3.11 0.09 -19.43
CA ARG A 24 3.23 0.38 -17.99
C ARG A 24 3.79 -0.77 -17.14
N HIS A 25 3.41 -2.01 -17.47
CA HIS A 25 3.86 -3.20 -16.73
C HIS A 25 5.26 -3.71 -17.12
N ASP A 26 5.83 -3.16 -18.21
CA ASP A 26 7.18 -3.49 -18.66
C ASP A 26 8.20 -2.41 -18.27
N LEU A 27 7.74 -1.30 -17.68
CA LEU A 27 8.61 -0.24 -17.22
C LEU A 27 9.56 -0.72 -16.12
N SER A 28 10.78 -0.18 -16.12
CA SER A 28 11.79 -0.49 -15.10
C SER A 28 11.34 -0.10 -13.70
N ASN A 29 10.59 0.99 -13.56
CA ASN A 29 10.04 1.44 -12.28
C ASN A 29 9.02 0.43 -11.70
N TYR A 30 8.21 -0.25 -12.52
CA TYR A 30 7.34 -1.34 -12.05
C TYR A 30 8.14 -2.46 -11.38
N ARG A 31 9.35 -2.75 -11.88
CA ARG A 31 10.26 -3.77 -11.31
C ARG A 31 11.09 -3.27 -10.13
N GLN A 32 11.36 -1.95 -10.07
CA GLN A 32 12.19 -1.33 -9.03
C GLN A 32 11.37 -0.93 -7.78
N PHE A 33 10.09 -0.65 -7.94
CA PHE A 33 9.19 -0.25 -6.85
C PHE A 33 8.23 -1.37 -6.45
N THR A 34 7.63 -1.22 -5.27
CA THR A 34 6.65 -2.17 -4.74
C THR A 34 5.33 -2.08 -5.48
N ASP A 35 4.69 -3.24 -5.68
CA ASP A 35 3.34 -3.29 -6.21
C ASP A 35 2.34 -2.69 -5.20
N ASN A 36 1.22 -2.12 -5.66
CA ASN A 36 0.25 -1.47 -4.78
C ASN A 36 -0.73 -2.45 -4.10
N SER A 37 -0.59 -3.75 -4.37
CA SER A 37 -1.38 -4.79 -3.72
C SER A 37 -1.07 -4.90 -2.22
N ILE A 38 -2.12 -5.04 -1.42
CA ILE A 38 -2.03 -5.33 0.01
C ILE A 38 -2.29 -6.81 0.23
N THR A 39 -1.44 -7.45 1.04
CA THR A 39 -1.65 -8.83 1.51
C THR A 39 -1.40 -8.87 3.02
N THR A 40 -2.44 -9.13 3.80
CA THR A 40 -2.39 -9.28 5.26
C THR A 40 -2.62 -10.73 5.72
N THR A 41 -2.91 -11.63 4.78
CA THR A 41 -3.01 -13.07 5.02
C THR A 41 -1.66 -13.64 5.46
N LYS A 42 -1.65 -14.43 6.53
CA LYS A 42 -0.42 -15.03 7.05
C LYS A 42 -0.07 -16.34 6.34
N TYR A 43 -1.07 -17.01 5.78
CA TYR A 43 -0.91 -18.35 5.24
C TYR A 43 -1.28 -18.38 3.76
N SER A 44 -0.58 -19.23 3.00
CA SER A 44 -1.07 -19.69 1.71
C SER A 44 -1.95 -20.91 1.93
N LEU A 45 -2.86 -21.20 0.99
CA LEU A 45 -3.78 -22.35 1.06
C LEU A 45 -3.04 -23.67 1.37
N LEU A 46 -1.84 -23.84 0.82
CA LEU A 46 -1.03 -25.05 1.00
C LEU A 46 -0.18 -25.03 2.29
N THR A 47 0.20 -23.86 2.79
CA THR A 47 1.05 -23.74 3.98
C THR A 47 0.27 -23.58 5.27
N PHE A 48 -1.05 -23.30 5.18
CA PHE A 48 -1.91 -23.06 6.33
C PHE A 48 -1.83 -24.16 7.39
N ILE A 49 -2.17 -25.39 7.02
CA ILE A 49 -2.25 -26.51 7.98
C ILE A 49 -0.89 -26.84 8.61
N PRO A 50 0.19 -27.13 7.84
CA PRO A 50 1.45 -27.54 8.43
C PRO A 50 2.10 -26.42 9.26
N HIS A 51 2.05 -25.18 8.77
CA HIS A 51 2.69 -24.06 9.46
C HIS A 51 1.92 -23.64 10.72
N ASN A 52 0.59 -23.64 10.67
CA ASN A 52 -0.22 -23.28 11.83
C ASN A 52 -0.08 -24.31 12.95
N ILE A 53 -0.14 -25.62 12.64
CA ILE A 53 0.07 -26.67 13.64
C ILE A 53 1.47 -26.57 14.26
N PHE A 54 2.51 -26.36 13.46
CA PHE A 54 3.88 -26.19 13.96
C PHE A 54 3.99 -24.98 14.91
N TYR A 55 3.45 -23.82 14.49
CA TYR A 55 3.44 -22.62 15.32
C TYR A 55 2.70 -22.83 16.64
N GLN A 56 1.54 -23.48 16.61
CA GLN A 56 0.76 -23.79 17.82
C GLN A 56 1.51 -24.74 18.76
N MET A 57 2.22 -25.74 18.25
CA MET A 57 2.97 -26.68 19.06
C MET A 57 4.20 -26.04 19.72
N CYS A 58 4.94 -25.22 18.97
CA CYS A 58 6.19 -24.63 19.45
C CYS A 58 6.00 -23.39 20.35
N ASN A 59 4.95 -22.57 20.12
CA ASN A 59 4.77 -21.33 20.87
C ASN A 59 3.82 -21.42 22.07
N LYS A 60 3.01 -22.47 22.17
CA LYS A 60 2.15 -22.70 23.34
C LYS A 60 2.73 -23.82 24.18
N TYR A 61 3.37 -23.46 25.30
CA TYR A 61 4.00 -24.41 26.23
C TYR A 61 3.07 -25.56 26.68
N ALA A 62 1.77 -25.28 26.84
CA ALA A 62 0.78 -26.31 27.17
C ALA A 62 0.64 -27.39 26.07
N ASN A 63 0.78 -27.02 24.79
CA ASN A 63 0.71 -27.96 23.69
C ASN A 63 1.93 -28.89 23.65
N MET A 64 3.11 -28.39 24.03
CA MET A 64 4.31 -29.24 24.18
C MET A 64 4.14 -30.26 25.30
N TYR A 65 3.52 -29.87 26.42
CA TYR A 65 3.22 -30.79 27.51
C TYR A 65 2.31 -31.93 27.03
N PHE A 66 1.21 -31.62 26.35
CA PHE A 66 0.33 -32.67 25.83
C PHE A 66 1.00 -33.53 24.75
N LEU A 67 1.81 -32.93 23.88
CA LEU A 67 2.60 -33.66 22.88
C LEU A 67 3.55 -34.67 23.55
N PHE A 68 4.23 -34.27 24.62
CA PHE A 68 5.10 -35.16 25.39
C PHE A 68 4.32 -36.34 26.00
N ILE A 69 3.16 -36.07 26.62
CA ILE A 69 2.28 -37.11 27.16
C ILE A 69 1.77 -38.05 26.05
N ALA A 70 1.44 -37.52 24.87
CA ALA A 70 1.06 -38.33 23.72
C ALA A 70 2.20 -39.26 23.29
N VAL A 71 3.43 -38.75 23.14
CA VAL A 71 4.61 -39.57 22.78
C VAL A 71 4.85 -40.69 23.81
N LEU A 72 4.73 -40.40 25.11
CA LEU A 72 4.86 -41.42 26.16
C LEU A 72 3.78 -42.50 26.07
N ASN A 73 2.53 -42.13 25.77
CA ASN A 73 1.43 -43.09 25.61
C ASN A 73 1.61 -44.02 24.39
N PHE A 74 2.29 -43.57 23.34
CA PHE A 74 2.61 -44.40 22.17
C PHE A 74 3.84 -45.29 22.38
N CYS A 75 4.69 -44.98 23.36
CA CYS A 75 5.85 -45.81 23.68
C CYS A 75 5.40 -47.16 24.29
N PRO A 76 5.80 -48.30 23.69
CA PRO A 76 5.35 -49.62 24.11
C PRO A 76 5.81 -50.02 25.52
N LEU A 77 6.85 -49.35 26.06
CA LEU A 77 7.37 -49.57 27.41
C LEU A 77 6.36 -49.29 28.53
N PHE A 78 5.45 -48.32 28.36
CA PHE A 78 4.54 -47.90 29.42
C PHE A 78 3.17 -48.58 29.39
N GLY A 79 2.89 -49.40 28.36
CA GLY A 79 1.70 -50.28 28.34
C GLY A 79 0.35 -49.55 28.43
N SER A 80 0.20 -48.36 27.83
CA SER A 80 -1.06 -47.59 27.89
C SER A 80 -2.17 -48.23 27.05
N TYR A 81 -3.30 -48.57 27.69
CA TYR A 81 -4.47 -49.18 27.05
C TYR A 81 -5.31 -48.19 26.21
N THR A 82 -5.12 -46.89 26.42
CA THR A 82 -5.98 -45.82 25.89
C THR A 82 -5.21 -44.84 24.99
N LYS A 83 -4.28 -45.36 24.18
CA LYS A 83 -3.38 -44.56 23.31
C LYS A 83 -4.12 -43.50 22.46
N PHE A 84 -5.28 -43.85 21.91
CA PHE A 84 -6.09 -42.94 21.10
C PHE A 84 -6.86 -41.91 21.92
N LEU A 85 -7.32 -42.26 23.13
CA LEU A 85 -8.04 -41.33 24.01
C LEU A 85 -7.11 -40.21 24.49
N GLY A 86 -5.82 -40.48 24.66
CA GLY A 86 -4.81 -39.46 24.99
C GLY A 86 -4.63 -38.38 23.92
N LEU A 87 -5.01 -38.65 22.67
CA LEU A 87 -4.95 -37.66 21.58
C LEU A 87 -6.15 -36.72 21.56
N VAL A 88 -7.28 -37.11 22.15
CA VAL A 88 -8.54 -36.34 22.09
C VAL A 88 -8.38 -34.89 22.56
N PRO A 89 -7.75 -34.59 23.71
CA PRO A 89 -7.58 -33.21 24.17
C PRO A 89 -6.70 -32.37 23.22
N ILE A 90 -5.65 -32.98 22.66
CA ILE A 90 -4.73 -32.32 21.72
C ILE A 90 -5.45 -32.01 20.42
N SER A 91 -6.13 -32.99 19.84
CA SER A 91 -6.91 -32.82 18.62
C SER A 91 -7.98 -31.75 18.78
N PHE A 92 -8.63 -31.68 19.94
CA PHE A 92 -9.62 -30.63 20.22
C PHE A 92 -9.00 -29.23 20.28
N VAL A 93 -7.91 -29.04 21.02
CA VAL A 93 -7.25 -27.72 21.16
C VAL A 93 -6.65 -27.26 19.84
N LEU A 94 -5.98 -28.16 19.10
CA LEU A 94 -5.43 -27.86 17.78
C LEU A 94 -6.54 -27.59 16.77
N GLY A 95 -7.58 -28.42 16.76
CA GLY A 95 -8.71 -28.30 15.84
C GLY A 95 -9.44 -26.98 16.02
N THR A 96 -9.79 -26.63 17.26
CA THR A 96 -10.47 -25.35 17.57
C THR A 96 -9.62 -24.13 17.18
N THR A 97 -8.32 -24.17 17.45
CA THR A 97 -7.41 -23.06 17.07
C THR A 97 -7.22 -22.99 15.55
N LEU A 98 -7.06 -24.13 14.87
CA LEU A 98 -6.96 -24.21 13.41
C LEU A 98 -8.23 -23.65 12.74
N ILE A 99 -9.41 -24.02 13.23
CA ILE A 99 -10.68 -23.50 12.73
C ILE A 99 -10.75 -21.98 12.92
N LYS A 100 -10.46 -21.49 14.13
CA LYS A 100 -10.48 -20.05 14.45
C LYS A 100 -9.54 -19.26 13.53
N ASP A 101 -8.28 -19.68 13.43
CA ASP A 101 -7.26 -18.99 12.64
C ASP A 101 -7.58 -19.05 11.14
N GLY A 102 -8.17 -20.16 10.67
CA GLY A 102 -8.63 -20.30 9.29
C GLY A 102 -9.75 -19.32 8.97
N PHE A 103 -10.75 -19.19 9.84
CA PHE A 103 -11.80 -18.18 9.68
C PHE A 103 -11.25 -16.76 9.69
N GLU A 104 -10.27 -16.47 10.55
CA GLU A 104 -9.65 -15.16 10.62
C GLU A 104 -8.85 -14.83 9.35
N ASP A 105 -8.08 -15.79 8.82
CA ASP A 105 -7.28 -15.59 7.60
C ASP A 105 -8.15 -15.47 6.34
N ILE A 106 -9.26 -16.24 6.25
CA ILE A 106 -10.26 -16.06 5.19
C ILE A 106 -10.89 -14.67 5.26
N ARG A 107 -11.19 -14.17 6.47
CA ARG A 107 -11.73 -12.82 6.65
C ARG A 107 -10.74 -11.75 6.18
N ARG A 108 -9.45 -11.90 6.50
CA ARG A 108 -8.38 -11.02 6.02
C ARG A 108 -8.26 -11.05 4.50
N TRP A 109 -8.24 -12.25 3.90
CA TRP A 109 -8.22 -12.40 2.45
C TRP A 109 -9.38 -11.69 1.76
N ARG A 110 -10.61 -11.85 2.27
CA ARG A 110 -11.79 -11.15 1.72
C ARG A 110 -11.65 -9.63 1.82
N TYR A 111 -11.10 -9.13 2.92
CA TYR A 111 -10.86 -7.71 3.13
C TYR A 111 -9.77 -7.16 2.19
N ASP A 112 -8.64 -7.85 2.08
CA ASP A 112 -7.56 -7.51 1.16
C ASP A 112 -8.06 -7.47 -0.28
N ASN A 113 -8.84 -8.48 -0.70
CA ASN A 113 -9.43 -8.51 -2.04
C ASN A 113 -10.39 -7.35 -2.28
N LYS A 114 -11.18 -6.96 -1.26
CA LYS A 114 -12.06 -5.78 -1.34
C LYS A 114 -11.26 -4.49 -1.54
N ILE A 115 -10.12 -4.31 -0.86
CA ILE A 115 -9.26 -3.14 -1.05
C ILE A 115 -8.57 -3.17 -2.42
N ASN A 116 -7.96 -4.29 -2.78
CA ASN A 116 -7.19 -4.43 -4.02
C ASN A 116 -8.05 -4.26 -5.28
N THR A 117 -9.36 -4.55 -5.17
CA THR A 117 -10.35 -4.37 -6.26
C THR A 117 -11.04 -3.00 -6.26
N LYS A 118 -10.79 -2.13 -5.26
CA LYS A 118 -11.20 -0.72 -5.34
C LYS A 118 -10.61 -0.10 -6.58
N THR A 119 -11.29 0.88 -7.14
CA THR A 119 -10.90 1.50 -8.41
C THR A 119 -10.63 2.98 -8.26
N CYS A 120 -9.65 3.47 -8.99
CA CYS A 120 -9.32 4.89 -9.14
C CYS A 120 -9.14 5.20 -10.64
N HIS A 121 -9.21 6.47 -11.01
CA HIS A 121 -8.95 6.90 -12.37
C HIS A 121 -7.46 7.18 -12.54
N VAL A 122 -6.81 6.52 -13.50
CA VAL A 122 -5.38 6.64 -13.78
C VAL A 122 -5.19 7.16 -15.19
N TRP A 123 -4.25 8.09 -15.38
CA TRP A 123 -3.94 8.67 -16.69
C TRP A 123 -3.43 7.60 -17.66
N ASP A 124 -4.05 7.55 -18.84
CA ASP A 124 -3.68 6.67 -19.92
C ASP A 124 -3.15 7.50 -21.09
N ARG A 125 -1.85 7.34 -21.39
CA ARG A 125 -1.14 8.09 -22.42
C ARG A 125 -1.75 7.87 -23.80
N ASP A 126 -2.05 6.62 -24.15
CA ASP A 126 -2.45 6.27 -25.52
C ASP A 126 -3.81 6.85 -25.90
N ARG A 127 -4.73 6.94 -24.92
CA ARG A 127 -6.05 7.55 -25.12
C ARG A 127 -6.16 9.00 -24.64
N GLN A 128 -5.10 9.57 -24.07
CA GLN A 128 -5.08 10.93 -23.50
C GLN A 128 -6.27 11.17 -22.55
N MET A 129 -6.61 10.18 -21.72
CA MET A 129 -7.75 10.26 -20.81
C MET A 129 -7.49 9.46 -19.54
N PHE A 130 -8.17 9.84 -18.47
CA PHE A 130 -8.18 9.04 -17.25
C PHE A 130 -9.07 7.81 -17.40
N ARG A 131 -8.54 6.63 -17.06
CA ARG A 131 -9.28 5.36 -17.11
C ARG A 131 -9.41 4.73 -15.75
N LYS A 132 -10.54 4.09 -15.52
CA LYS A 132 -10.79 3.31 -14.32
C LYS A 132 -9.82 2.12 -14.24
N MET A 133 -9.10 2.02 -13.14
CA MET A 133 -8.12 0.97 -12.86
C MET A 133 -8.22 0.50 -11.41
N GLN A 134 -7.97 -0.79 -11.17
CA GLN A 134 -7.95 -1.34 -9.82
C GLN A 134 -6.71 -0.86 -9.05
N TRP A 135 -6.84 -0.68 -7.74
CA TRP A 135 -5.77 -0.16 -6.88
C TRP A 135 -4.51 -1.00 -6.97
N LYS A 136 -4.64 -2.33 -7.03
CA LYS A 136 -3.51 -3.27 -7.19
C LYS A 136 -2.70 -3.11 -8.49
N HIS A 137 -3.17 -2.32 -9.46
CA HIS A 137 -2.47 -2.10 -10.74
C HIS A 137 -1.89 -0.68 -10.85
N ILE A 138 -2.02 0.12 -9.80
CA ILE A 138 -1.42 1.46 -9.73
C ILE A 138 0.06 1.30 -9.42
N ILE A 139 0.90 2.01 -10.16
CA ILE A 139 2.36 1.96 -10.04
C ILE A 139 2.90 3.35 -9.72
N VAL A 140 4.11 3.41 -9.15
CA VAL A 140 4.79 4.69 -8.85
C VAL A 140 5.00 5.47 -10.16
N GLY A 141 4.77 6.78 -10.14
CA GLY A 141 4.86 7.65 -11.32
C GLY A 141 3.57 7.76 -12.15
N ASP A 142 2.49 7.06 -11.76
CA ASP A 142 1.18 7.23 -12.39
C ASP A 142 0.51 8.51 -11.93
N PHE A 143 -0.24 9.15 -12.83
CA PHE A 143 -1.16 10.22 -12.47
C PHE A 143 -2.52 9.63 -12.12
N VAL A 144 -3.02 10.00 -10.95
CA VAL A 144 -4.33 9.58 -10.46
C VAL A 144 -5.27 10.76 -10.39
N HIS A 145 -6.52 10.51 -10.71
CA HIS A 145 -7.64 11.43 -10.52
C HIS A 145 -8.57 10.80 -9.46
N VAL A 146 -8.77 11.53 -8.36
CA VAL A 146 -9.61 11.09 -7.24
C VAL A 146 -10.78 12.05 -7.11
N SER A 147 -12.00 11.51 -7.13
CA SER A 147 -13.22 12.31 -6.99
C SER A 147 -13.58 12.51 -5.53
N ASN A 148 -14.46 13.47 -5.24
CA ASN A 148 -14.96 13.72 -3.88
C ASN A 148 -15.45 12.44 -3.19
N GLU A 149 -15.27 12.34 -1.87
CA GLU A 149 -15.66 11.20 -1.03
C GLU A 149 -14.93 9.88 -1.30
N GLN A 150 -14.00 9.87 -2.25
CA GLN A 150 -13.15 8.71 -2.52
C GLN A 150 -11.93 8.69 -1.59
N GLU A 151 -11.47 7.48 -1.30
CA GLU A 151 -10.21 7.26 -0.59
C GLU A 151 -9.02 7.38 -1.56
N ILE A 152 -7.92 7.94 -1.05
CA ILE A 152 -6.68 8.04 -1.80
C ILE A 152 -6.04 6.64 -1.94
N PRO A 153 -5.68 6.19 -3.16
CA PRO A 153 -5.28 4.80 -3.41
C PRO A 153 -3.86 4.43 -2.98
N ALA A 154 -2.97 5.43 -2.87
CA ALA A 154 -1.54 5.32 -2.63
C ALA A 154 -1.03 6.68 -2.10
N ASP A 155 0.25 6.82 -1.79
CA ASP A 155 0.75 8.14 -1.39
C ASP A 155 1.02 8.99 -2.63
N VAL A 156 0.30 10.11 -2.72
CA VAL A 156 0.20 10.92 -3.92
C VAL A 156 0.71 12.32 -3.62
N LEU A 157 1.57 12.83 -4.49
CA LEU A 157 1.92 14.24 -4.51
C LEU A 157 0.77 15.03 -5.16
N PHE A 158 0.26 16.02 -4.44
CA PHE A 158 -0.87 16.82 -4.88
C PHE A 158 -0.43 17.84 -5.95
N LEU A 159 -1.04 17.77 -7.14
CA LEU A 159 -0.64 18.62 -8.27
C LEU A 159 -1.76 19.55 -8.74
N ARG A 160 -3.01 19.16 -8.58
CA ARG A 160 -4.15 19.96 -9.03
C ARG A 160 -5.38 19.69 -8.20
N SER A 161 -6.12 20.76 -7.89
CA SER A 161 -7.41 20.72 -7.24
C SER A 161 -8.51 21.23 -8.17
N SER A 162 -9.74 20.82 -7.92
CA SER A 162 -10.92 21.52 -8.46
C SER A 162 -11.15 22.90 -7.82
N SER A 163 -10.54 23.14 -6.66
CA SER A 163 -10.65 24.41 -5.93
C SER A 163 -9.65 25.43 -6.50
N GLU A 164 -10.12 26.66 -6.76
CA GLU A 164 -9.29 27.77 -7.27
C GLU A 164 -8.14 28.13 -6.31
N ASN A 165 -8.31 27.82 -5.03
CA ASN A 165 -7.28 28.03 -4.00
C ASN A 165 -6.14 27.00 -4.06
N ALA A 166 -6.15 26.08 -5.04
CA ALA A 166 -5.20 24.98 -5.19
C ALA A 166 -5.00 24.20 -3.88
N SER A 167 -6.09 24.03 -3.13
CA SER A 167 -6.14 23.33 -1.86
C SER A 167 -7.22 22.24 -1.88
N CYS A 168 -7.06 21.24 -1.02
CA CYS A 168 -8.10 20.26 -0.75
C CYS A 168 -8.14 19.92 0.75
N PHE A 169 -9.22 19.29 1.18
CA PHE A 169 -9.35 18.79 2.55
C PHE A 169 -9.37 17.28 2.54
N VAL A 170 -8.59 16.68 3.43
CA VAL A 170 -8.57 15.24 3.64
C VAL A 170 -8.94 14.89 5.06
N GLU A 171 -9.75 13.85 5.21
CA GLU A 171 -10.12 13.24 6.47
C GLU A 171 -9.18 12.06 6.73
N THR A 172 -8.54 12.03 7.89
CA THR A 172 -7.54 11.00 8.25
C THR A 172 -8.06 9.96 9.26
N CYS A 173 -9.38 9.88 9.49
CA CYS A 173 -10.02 8.90 10.39
C CYS A 173 -9.48 7.47 10.24
N ASN A 174 -9.16 7.07 9.00
CA ASN A 174 -8.68 5.73 8.70
C ASN A 174 -7.20 5.48 9.08
N LEU A 175 -6.42 6.54 9.32
CA LEU A 175 -4.99 6.51 9.61
C LEU A 175 -4.69 6.78 11.09
N ASP A 176 -5.25 7.86 11.65
CA ASP A 176 -4.95 8.32 13.01
C ASP A 176 -6.18 8.37 13.93
N GLY A 177 -7.37 8.03 13.40
CA GLY A 177 -8.62 8.09 14.16
C GLY A 177 -9.12 9.52 14.43
N GLU A 178 -8.46 10.53 13.86
CA GLU A 178 -8.89 11.93 13.98
C GLU A 178 -9.97 12.24 12.92
N THR A 179 -11.08 12.81 13.37
CA THR A 179 -12.18 13.29 12.49
C THR A 179 -11.95 14.69 11.92
N SER A 180 -10.81 15.28 12.25
CA SER A 180 -10.45 16.63 11.79
C SER A 180 -10.08 16.61 10.31
N LEU A 181 -10.61 17.60 9.59
CA LEU A 181 -10.20 17.87 8.21
C LEU A 181 -8.80 18.51 8.21
N LYS A 182 -7.87 17.90 7.48
CA LYS A 182 -6.52 18.44 7.26
C LYS A 182 -6.47 19.08 5.89
N GLN A 183 -6.11 20.35 5.83
CA GLN A 183 -5.92 21.06 4.57
C GLN A 183 -4.60 20.64 3.92
N ARG A 184 -4.63 20.44 2.61
CA ARG A 184 -3.47 20.15 1.76
C ARG A 184 -3.39 21.16 0.64
N VAL A 185 -2.18 21.48 0.20
CA VAL A 185 -1.91 22.55 -0.78
C VAL A 185 -0.98 22.07 -1.87
N VAL A 186 -1.27 22.46 -3.11
CA VAL A 186 -0.42 22.17 -4.27
C VAL A 186 0.91 22.93 -4.15
N PRO A 187 2.06 22.35 -4.56
CA PRO A 187 3.33 23.06 -4.66
C PRO A 187 3.22 24.34 -5.48
N ARG A 188 3.98 25.38 -5.12
CA ARG A 188 3.76 26.74 -5.64
C ARG A 188 3.78 26.83 -7.17
N GLN A 189 4.67 26.06 -7.79
CA GLN A 189 4.85 26.07 -9.24
C GLN A 189 3.64 25.52 -10.02
N TYR A 190 2.81 24.70 -9.37
CA TYR A 190 1.67 24.02 -9.99
C TYR A 190 0.31 24.60 -9.61
N VAL A 191 0.28 25.67 -8.80
CA VAL A 191 -0.97 26.36 -8.41
C VAL A 191 -1.77 26.83 -9.64
N SER A 192 -1.07 27.26 -10.69
CA SER A 192 -1.67 27.69 -11.97
C SER A 192 -2.50 26.59 -12.66
N PHE A 193 -2.23 25.32 -12.38
CA PHE A 193 -3.00 24.19 -12.93
C PHE A 193 -4.39 24.05 -12.30
N SER A 194 -4.65 24.70 -11.17
CA SER A 194 -5.97 24.68 -10.50
C SER A 194 -6.84 25.89 -10.87
N GLN A 195 -6.33 26.85 -11.64
CA GLN A 195 -7.07 28.05 -12.04
C GLN A 195 -8.10 27.73 -13.14
N GLN A 196 -9.21 28.49 -13.17
CA GLN A 196 -10.23 28.37 -14.21
C GLN A 196 -9.64 28.60 -15.61
N GLY A 197 -10.00 27.76 -16.57
CA GLY A 197 -9.46 27.81 -17.94
C GLY A 197 -8.09 27.14 -18.11
N SER A 198 -7.56 26.47 -17.07
CA SER A 198 -6.33 25.69 -17.19
C SER A 198 -6.53 24.44 -18.07
N ASP A 199 -5.78 24.38 -19.17
CA ASP A 199 -5.63 23.20 -20.01
C ASP A 199 -4.58 22.24 -19.42
N PHE A 200 -4.69 21.96 -18.11
CA PHE A 200 -3.77 21.02 -17.48
C PHE A 200 -4.00 19.62 -18.05
N THR A 201 -2.93 19.09 -18.59
CA THR A 201 -2.78 17.70 -18.98
C THR A 201 -1.56 17.15 -18.25
N PRO A 202 -1.60 15.88 -17.78
CA PRO A 202 -0.45 15.25 -17.14
C PRO A 202 0.85 15.33 -17.94
N THR A 203 0.77 15.45 -19.27
CA THR A 203 1.89 15.64 -20.19
C THR A 203 2.64 16.97 -20.02
N ARG A 204 2.02 18.00 -19.40
CA ARG A 204 2.68 19.28 -19.11
C ARG A 204 3.55 19.24 -17.85
N PHE A 205 3.44 18.18 -17.05
CA PHE A 205 4.29 18.02 -15.88
C PHE A 205 5.72 17.71 -16.32
N ASN A 206 6.64 18.62 -16.04
CA ASN A 206 8.05 18.54 -16.44
C ASN A 206 9.02 18.43 -15.25
N GLY A 207 8.50 18.22 -14.03
CA GLY A 207 9.33 18.06 -12.83
C GLY A 207 9.90 16.65 -12.68
N THR A 208 11.10 16.54 -12.13
CA THR A 208 11.65 15.28 -11.64
C THR A 208 11.54 15.25 -10.12
N ILE A 209 10.97 14.17 -9.57
CA ILE A 209 10.75 14.06 -8.13
C ILE A 209 11.83 13.17 -7.53
N PHE A 210 12.48 13.63 -6.47
CA PHE A 210 13.44 12.86 -5.70
C PHE A 210 12.87 12.60 -4.32
N CYS A 211 12.80 11.35 -3.92
CA CYS A 211 12.25 10.94 -2.63
C CYS A 211 13.15 9.91 -1.95
N GLU A 212 13.20 9.93 -0.63
CA GLU A 212 13.91 8.89 0.14
C GLU A 212 13.13 7.56 0.14
N PRO A 213 13.78 6.43 0.47
CA PRO A 213 13.07 5.20 0.83
C PRO A 213 12.10 5.46 2.00
N PRO A 214 10.96 4.74 2.09
CA PRO A 214 10.03 4.93 3.19
C PRO A 214 10.68 4.37 4.45
N ASP A 215 10.79 5.18 5.49
CA ASP A 215 11.30 4.73 6.79
C ASP A 215 10.13 4.67 7.80
N PRO A 216 9.74 3.47 8.27
CA PRO A 216 8.65 3.32 9.23
C PRO A 216 8.96 3.94 10.60
N ALA A 217 10.22 4.23 10.92
CA ALA A 217 10.60 4.91 12.16
C ALA A 217 10.47 6.44 12.08
N ILE A 218 10.38 6.99 10.86
CA ILE A 218 10.41 8.43 10.61
C ILE A 218 9.12 8.83 9.88
N TYR A 219 8.12 9.32 10.62
CA TYR A 219 6.88 9.88 10.06
C TYR A 219 7.07 11.18 9.22
N THR A 220 8.30 11.49 8.81
CA THR A 220 8.61 12.67 8.00
C THR A 220 9.00 12.27 6.59
N ILE A 221 8.30 12.86 5.64
CA ILE A 221 8.62 12.75 4.21
C ILE A 221 9.82 13.65 3.93
N ARG A 222 10.81 13.09 3.23
CA ARG A 222 11.89 13.84 2.60
C ARG A 222 11.82 13.63 1.10
N ALA A 223 11.19 14.60 0.43
CA ALA A 223 11.12 14.63 -1.02
C ALA A 223 11.33 16.05 -1.53
N LYS A 224 11.82 16.16 -2.76
CA LYS A 224 11.98 17.43 -3.47
C LYS A 224 11.55 17.27 -4.92
N ILE A 225 11.01 18.33 -5.50
CA ILE A 225 10.68 18.43 -6.93
C ILE A 225 11.73 19.33 -7.55
N GLU A 226 12.46 18.84 -8.54
CA GLU A 226 13.36 19.65 -9.35
C GLU A 226 12.71 19.94 -10.70
N TYR A 227 12.50 21.22 -11.00
CA TYR A 227 11.87 21.66 -12.25
C TYR A 227 12.90 21.91 -13.34
N GLN A 228 14.05 22.44 -12.94
CA GLN A 228 15.22 22.73 -13.78
C GLN A 228 16.46 22.53 -12.91
N THR A 229 17.62 22.33 -13.54
CA THR A 229 18.88 22.10 -12.83
C THR A 229 19.14 23.22 -11.81
N GLY A 230 19.11 22.87 -10.52
CA GLY A 230 19.33 23.81 -9.42
C GLY A 230 18.10 24.61 -8.95
N TYR A 231 16.95 24.50 -9.62
CA TYR A 231 15.67 25.07 -9.16
C TYR A 231 14.74 23.97 -8.66
N PHE A 232 14.64 23.85 -7.33
CA PHE A 232 13.87 22.82 -6.66
C PHE A 232 12.99 23.37 -5.53
N GLU A 233 11.92 22.65 -5.23
CA GLU A 233 11.02 22.89 -4.10
C GLU A 233 10.99 21.65 -3.19
N ILE A 234 11.00 21.87 -1.88
CA ILE A 234 10.94 20.79 -0.89
C ILE A 234 9.47 20.42 -0.66
N ILE A 235 9.17 19.13 -0.77
CA ILE A 235 7.83 18.57 -0.52
C ILE A 235 7.71 18.31 0.98
N THR A 236 6.65 18.83 1.59
CA THR A 236 6.27 18.49 2.96
C THR A 236 5.02 17.61 2.98
N LYS A 237 4.60 17.19 4.18
CA LYS A 237 3.35 16.43 4.38
C LYS A 237 2.13 17.18 3.83
N ASP A 238 2.15 18.52 3.83
CA ASP A 238 1.02 19.35 3.38
C ASP A 238 0.82 19.34 1.86
N ASN A 239 1.85 18.93 1.11
CA ASN A 239 1.77 18.74 -0.33
C ASN A 239 1.42 17.30 -0.71
N MET A 240 1.20 16.41 0.27
CA MET A 240 0.95 14.99 0.04
C MET A 240 -0.42 14.55 0.52
N LEU A 241 -0.98 13.60 -0.22
CA LEU A 241 -2.21 12.88 0.08
C LEU A 241 -1.82 11.45 0.44
N LEU A 242 -2.03 11.07 1.70
CA LEU A 242 -1.63 9.76 2.20
C LEU A 242 -2.69 8.73 1.88
N ARG A 243 -2.26 7.49 1.59
CA ARG A 243 -3.13 6.35 1.34
C ARG A 243 -4.19 6.20 2.43
N GLY A 244 -5.44 5.92 2.05
CA GLY A 244 -6.53 5.68 3.00
C GLY A 244 -7.16 6.95 3.59
N SER A 245 -6.54 8.13 3.39
CA SER A 245 -7.22 9.41 3.63
C SER A 245 -8.43 9.53 2.70
N ARG A 246 -9.51 10.17 3.14
CA ARG A 246 -10.70 10.42 2.31
C ARG A 246 -10.74 11.88 1.87
N LEU A 247 -10.96 12.11 0.57
CA LEU A 247 -11.13 13.45 0.03
C LEU A 247 -12.47 14.04 0.46
N ARG A 248 -12.47 15.29 0.94
CA ARG A 248 -13.65 16.05 1.37
C ARG A 248 -13.63 17.46 0.82
N ASN A 249 -14.81 18.05 0.65
CA ASN A 249 -15.01 19.47 0.28
C ASN A 249 -14.27 19.89 -1.00
N THR A 250 -14.00 18.96 -1.91
CA THR A 250 -13.31 19.22 -3.19
C THR A 250 -13.85 18.22 -4.21
N THR A 251 -14.24 18.68 -5.40
CA THR A 251 -14.94 17.81 -6.37
C THR A 251 -14.01 16.77 -6.96
N PHE A 252 -12.76 17.16 -7.24
CA PHE A 252 -11.70 16.23 -7.64
C PHE A 252 -10.31 16.77 -7.28
N ILE A 253 -9.35 15.85 -7.22
CA ILE A 253 -7.93 16.14 -7.18
C ILE A 253 -7.19 15.30 -8.21
N GLU A 254 -6.06 15.82 -8.68
CA GLU A 254 -5.12 15.09 -9.52
C GLU A 254 -3.72 15.18 -8.92
N GLY A 255 -2.96 14.09 -9.05
CA GLY A 255 -1.63 14.00 -8.47
C GLY A 255 -0.84 12.81 -9.00
N ILE A 256 0.43 12.76 -8.66
CA ILE A 256 1.35 11.70 -9.08
C ILE A 256 1.70 10.77 -7.91
N VAL A 257 1.67 9.46 -8.15
CA VAL A 257 1.96 8.44 -7.11
C VAL A 257 3.44 8.43 -6.78
N LEU A 258 3.78 8.64 -5.50
CA LEU A 258 5.15 8.58 -4.99
C LEU A 258 5.49 7.24 -4.36
N TYR A 259 4.58 6.72 -3.54
CA TYR A 259 4.77 5.43 -2.86
C TYR A 259 3.54 4.54 -3.05
N ALA A 260 3.78 3.25 -3.22
CA ALA A 260 2.74 2.25 -3.47
C ALA A 260 2.91 1.04 -2.54
N GLY A 261 1.80 0.40 -2.16
CA GLY A 261 1.82 -0.89 -1.47
C GLY A 261 2.47 -0.83 -0.10
N SER A 262 3.45 -1.70 0.14
CA SER A 262 4.21 -1.76 1.39
C SER A 262 5.17 -0.58 1.61
N SER A 263 5.31 0.30 0.62
CA SER A 263 6.11 1.52 0.74
C SER A 263 5.29 2.76 1.12
N THR A 264 3.97 2.64 1.26
CA THR A 264 3.15 3.76 1.73
C THR A 264 3.42 4.06 3.21
N LEU A 265 3.35 5.34 3.56
CA LEU A 265 3.65 5.90 4.88
C LEU A 265 2.51 5.77 5.88
#